data_AF-A0A415GCL9-F1
#
_entry.id   AF-A0A415GCL9-F1
#
_cell.length_a   1.000
_cell.length_b   1.000
_cell.length_c   1.000
_cell.angle_alpha   90.00
_cell.angle_beta   90.00
_cell.angle_gamma   90.00
#
_symmetry.space_group_name_H-M   'P 1'
#
loop_
_entity.id
_entity.type
_entity.pdbx_description
1 polymer ?
#
loop_
_entity_poly.entity_id
_entity_poly.type
_entity_poly.pdbx_seq_one_letter_code
_entity_poly.pdbx_strand_id
1 'polypeptide(L)'
;MALTDEFKRILGEAGIDIHENLKDAIRNLEGKRRKYLEPLMQFMKLLLQLRNSRKNPEEDYILSPVADENGVFYDSRSCGDTLPKNADANGAYNIARKGLMLIRQIKEAKELGKVKYDISNKAWLNFAQQKPYKNE
;
A
#
# COMPACT_ATOMS: atom_id res chain seq x y z
N MET A 1 -19.05 1.79 -1.62
CA MET A 1 -18.63 3.10 -1.07
C MET A 1 -17.41 3.56 -1.85
N ALA A 2 -17.45 4.77 -2.42
CA ALA A 2 -16.29 5.36 -3.09
C ALA A 2 -15.59 6.32 -2.11
N LEU A 3 -14.32 6.05 -1.80
CA LEU A 3 -13.59 6.83 -0.77
C LEU A 3 -13.49 8.31 -1.14
N THR A 4 -13.25 8.62 -2.42
CA THR A 4 -13.16 10.00 -2.91
C THR A 4 -14.42 10.81 -2.57
N ASP A 5 -15.60 10.22 -2.71
CA ASP A 5 -16.87 10.90 -2.44
C ASP A 5 -17.07 11.11 -0.94
N GLU A 6 -16.68 10.14 -0.11
CA GLU A 6 -16.72 10.28 1.35
C GLU A 6 -15.76 11.35 1.86
N PHE A 7 -14.54 11.44 1.29
CA PHE A 7 -13.61 12.54 1.58
C PHE A 7 -14.21 13.90 1.21
N LYS A 8 -14.79 14.03 0.01
CA LYS A 8 -15.45 15.27 -0.42
C LYS A 8 -16.61 15.64 0.51
N ARG A 9 -17.44 14.67 0.89
CA ARG A 9 -18.57 14.86 1.78
C ARG A 9 -18.14 15.36 3.15
N ILE A 10 -17.19 14.68 3.82
CA ILE A 10 -16.79 15.06 5.18
C ILE A 10 -16.04 16.40 5.23
N LEU A 11 -15.23 16.71 4.21
CA LEU A 11 -14.56 18.00 4.10
C LEU A 11 -15.57 19.12 3.82
N GLY A 12 -16.53 18.88 2.93
CA GLY A 12 -17.63 19.83 2.67
C GLY A 12 -18.50 20.09 3.91
N GLU A 13 -18.86 19.05 4.67
CA GLU A 13 -19.61 19.19 5.94
C GLU A 13 -18.82 19.93 7.03
N ALA A 14 -17.49 19.94 6.92
CA ALA A 14 -16.60 20.72 7.77
C ALA A 14 -16.41 22.17 7.29
N GLY A 15 -16.94 22.51 6.11
CA GLY A 15 -16.78 23.82 5.47
C GLY A 15 -15.41 24.03 4.82
N ILE A 16 -14.71 22.96 4.46
CA ILE A 16 -13.38 22.99 3.82
C ILE A 16 -13.55 22.92 2.30
N ASP A 17 -12.89 23.82 1.57
CA ASP A 17 -12.82 23.76 0.11
C ASP A 17 -11.75 22.75 -0.31
N ILE A 18 -12.12 21.78 -1.14
CA ILE A 18 -11.18 20.75 -1.62
C ILE A 18 -10.12 21.29 -2.58
N HIS A 19 -10.26 22.52 -3.05
CA HIS A 19 -9.29 23.21 -3.91
C HIS A 19 -8.25 24.03 -3.14
N GLU A 20 -8.36 24.12 -1.80
CA GLU A 20 -7.43 24.87 -0.95
C GLU A 20 -6.30 23.99 -0.36
N ASN A 21 -5.43 24.60 0.44
CA ASN A 21 -4.47 23.83 1.24
C ASN A 21 -5.19 23.07 2.37
N LEU A 22 -5.56 21.83 2.04
CA LEU A 22 -6.26 20.93 2.94
C LEU A 22 -5.56 20.72 4.29
N LYS A 23 -4.22 20.71 4.33
CA LYS A 23 -3.49 20.48 5.59
C LYS A 23 -3.73 21.62 6.57
N ASP A 24 -3.63 22.86 6.11
CA ASP A 24 -3.87 24.03 6.93
C ASP A 24 -5.36 24.15 7.31
N ALA A 25 -6.26 23.92 6.35
CA ALA A 25 -7.71 23.95 6.60
C ALA A 25 -8.15 22.93 7.66
N ILE A 26 -7.67 21.68 7.57
CA ILE A 26 -7.94 20.62 8.56
C ILE A 26 -7.36 20.99 9.94
N ARG A 27 -6.16 21.58 9.99
CA ARG A 27 -5.53 22.00 11.26
C ARG A 27 -6.34 23.08 11.97
N ASN A 28 -7.00 23.95 11.21
CA ASN A 28 -7.75 25.09 11.71
C ASN A 28 -9.22 24.78 12.07
N LEU A 29 -9.64 23.50 12.05
CA LEU A 29 -10.96 23.08 12.54
C LEU A 29 -11.05 23.24 14.07
N GLU A 30 -11.31 24.45 14.56
CA GLU A 30 -11.49 24.72 15.99
C GLU A 30 -12.87 24.26 16.49
N GLY A 31 -12.93 23.70 17.72
CA GLY A 31 -14.18 23.33 18.40
C GLY A 31 -15.00 22.17 17.79
N LYS A 32 -14.71 21.74 16.55
CA LYS A 32 -15.44 20.68 15.83
C LYS A 32 -14.58 19.46 15.46
N ARG A 33 -13.35 19.40 15.98
CA ARG A 33 -12.34 18.37 15.66
C ARG A 33 -12.87 16.95 15.74
N ARG A 34 -13.54 16.58 16.83
CA ARG A 34 -14.01 15.19 17.02
C ARG A 34 -15.04 14.78 15.97
N LYS A 35 -15.96 15.69 15.61
CA LYS A 35 -17.03 15.41 14.65
C LYS A 35 -16.50 15.10 13.25
N TYR A 36 -15.42 15.75 12.81
CA TYR A 36 -14.92 15.66 11.44
C TYR A 36 -13.60 14.89 11.31
N LEU A 37 -12.68 14.99 12.27
CA LEU A 37 -11.40 14.28 12.23
C LEU A 37 -11.57 12.78 12.47
N GLU A 38 -12.52 12.36 13.30
CA GLU A 38 -12.71 10.93 13.56
C GLU A 38 -13.18 10.18 12.29
N PRO A 39 -14.22 10.62 11.57
CA PRO A 39 -14.57 10.04 10.26
C PRO A 39 -13.45 10.18 9.23
N LEU A 40 -12.77 11.34 9.17
CA LEU A 40 -11.63 11.53 8.25
C LEU A 40 -10.52 10.50 8.50
N MET A 41 -10.17 10.27 9.76
CA MET A 41 -9.19 9.24 10.15
C MET A 41 -9.67 7.83 9.83
N GLN A 42 -10.97 7.55 9.94
CA GLN A 42 -11.54 6.27 9.52
C GLN A 42 -11.38 6.07 8.00
N PHE A 43 -11.67 7.09 7.19
CA PHE A 43 -11.47 7.03 5.74
C PHE A 43 -9.99 6.90 5.35
N MET A 44 -9.08 7.55 6.07
CA MET A 44 -7.64 7.36 5.87
C MET A 44 -7.20 5.92 6.19
N LYS A 45 -7.75 5.29 7.23
CA LYS A 45 -7.49 3.87 7.52
C LYS A 45 -7.98 2.97 6.40
N LEU A 46 -9.17 3.24 5.85
CA LEU A 46 -9.71 2.51 4.71
C LEU A 46 -8.90 2.72 3.43
N LEU A 47 -8.41 3.93 3.18
CA LEU A 47 -7.52 4.23 2.05
C LEU A 47 -6.22 3.40 2.13
N LEU A 48 -5.63 3.27 3.32
CA LEU A 48 -4.42 2.49 3.55
C LEU A 48 -4.68 0.97 3.67
N GLN A 49 -5.94 0.53 3.64
CA GLN A 49 -6.31 -0.87 3.70
C GLN A 49 -6.22 -1.49 2.29
N LEU A 50 -5.07 -2.10 2.00
CA LEU A 50 -4.82 -2.73 0.71
C LEU A 50 -5.71 -3.97 0.47
N ARG A 51 -5.77 -4.89 1.43
CA ARG A 51 -6.55 -6.13 1.33
C ARG A 51 -7.99 -5.88 1.73
N ASN A 52 -8.93 -6.24 0.87
CA ASN A 52 -10.36 -6.10 1.10
C ASN A 52 -11.03 -7.45 0.87
N SER A 53 -11.79 -7.91 1.85
CA SER A 53 -12.50 -9.19 1.73
C SER A 53 -13.92 -9.13 2.29
N ARG A 54 -14.82 -9.90 1.68
CA ARG A 54 -16.21 -10.06 2.11
C ARG A 54 -16.69 -11.46 1.75
N LYS A 55 -17.62 -12.04 2.53
CA LYS A 55 -18.06 -13.42 2.32
C LYS A 55 -19.24 -13.57 1.35
N ASN A 56 -20.02 -12.52 1.09
CA ASN A 56 -21.25 -12.58 0.29
C ASN A 56 -21.46 -11.30 -0.55
N PRO A 57 -21.24 -11.33 -1.88
CA PRO A 57 -20.51 -12.38 -2.61
C PRO A 57 -19.06 -12.47 -2.15
N GLU A 58 -18.41 -13.61 -2.36
CA GLU A 58 -17.01 -13.78 -1.97
C GLU A 58 -16.10 -12.82 -2.73
N GLU A 59 -15.36 -11.99 -1.98
CA GLU A 59 -14.31 -11.13 -2.51
C GLU A 59 -13.08 -11.26 -1.62
N ASP A 60 -11.90 -11.31 -2.25
CA ASP A 60 -10.60 -11.13 -1.59
C ASP A 60 -9.64 -10.51 -2.60
N TYR A 61 -9.51 -9.19 -2.55
CA TYR A 61 -8.70 -8.43 -3.50
C TYR A 61 -7.72 -7.51 -2.80
N ILE A 62 -6.68 -7.15 -3.54
CA ILE A 62 -5.71 -6.12 -3.15
C ILE A 62 -5.89 -4.92 -4.07
N LEU A 63 -6.07 -3.75 -3.47
CA LEU A 63 -6.10 -2.47 -4.15
C LEU A 63 -5.07 -1.52 -3.51
N SER A 64 -4.08 -1.09 -4.29
CA SER A 64 -3.06 -0.15 -3.82
C SER A 64 -3.58 1.28 -3.88
N PRO A 65 -3.39 2.10 -2.82
CA PRO A 65 -3.66 3.54 -2.85
C PRO A 65 -2.51 4.34 -3.49
N VAL A 66 -1.47 3.67 -3.99
CA VAL A 66 -0.30 4.28 -4.63
C VAL A 66 -0.18 3.75 -6.05
N ALA A 67 -0.04 4.66 -7.00
CA ALA A 67 0.22 4.36 -8.40
C ALA A 67 1.68 3.93 -8.63
N ASP A 68 1.89 3.10 -9.66
CA ASP A 68 3.22 2.76 -10.15
C ASP A 68 3.85 3.89 -10.98
N GLU A 69 5.01 3.61 -11.58
CA GLU A 69 5.76 4.55 -12.43
C GLU A 69 4.99 4.99 -13.69
N ASN A 70 3.96 4.25 -14.11
CA ASN A 70 3.11 4.55 -15.25
C ASN A 70 1.77 5.21 -14.84
N GLY A 71 1.60 5.54 -13.55
CA GLY A 71 0.35 6.10 -13.03
C GLY A 71 -0.75 5.06 -12.80
N VAL A 72 -0.44 3.75 -12.84
CA VAL A 72 -1.42 2.68 -12.69
C VAL A 72 -1.52 2.26 -11.21
N PHE A 73 -2.73 2.30 -10.66
CA PHE A 73 -3.00 1.74 -9.35
C PHE A 73 -3.17 0.24 -9.45
N TYR A 74 -2.41 -0.49 -8.65
CA TYR A 74 -2.51 -1.94 -8.62
C TYR A 74 -3.88 -2.39 -8.08
N ASP A 75 -4.63 -3.14 -8.89
CA ASP A 75 -5.86 -3.81 -8.50
C ASP A 75 -5.78 -5.29 -8.91
N SER A 76 -5.80 -6.20 -7.94
CA SER A 76 -5.64 -7.64 -8.20
C SER A 76 -6.75 -8.23 -9.07
N ARG A 77 -7.89 -7.53 -9.22
CA ARG A 77 -9.01 -7.94 -10.07
C ARG A 77 -8.74 -7.68 -11.54
N SER A 78 -7.78 -6.81 -11.88
CA SER A 78 -7.47 -6.39 -13.24
C SER A 78 -5.95 -6.34 -13.53
N CYS A 79 -5.10 -6.95 -12.70
CA CYS A 79 -3.64 -6.84 -12.79
C CYS A 79 -2.97 -7.69 -13.88
N GLY A 80 -3.74 -8.32 -14.76
CA GLY A 80 -3.24 -9.26 -15.77
C GLY A 80 -2.66 -10.55 -15.17
N ASP A 81 -1.84 -11.25 -15.95
CA ASP A 81 -1.30 -12.57 -15.58
C ASP A 81 0.10 -12.52 -14.95
N THR A 82 0.75 -11.35 -14.94
CA THR A 82 2.13 -11.19 -14.45
C THR A 82 2.22 -10.77 -12.99
N LEU A 83 1.09 -10.39 -12.38
CA LEU A 83 1.01 -9.95 -10.98
C LEU A 83 -0.03 -10.76 -10.18
N PRO A 84 0.05 -10.76 -8.84
CA PRO A 84 -0.78 -11.63 -8.01
C PRO A 84 -2.30 -11.33 -8.03
N LYS A 85 -3.10 -12.29 -8.48
CA LYS A 85 -4.57 -12.10 -8.63
C LYS A 85 -5.36 -11.97 -7.32
N ASN A 86 -4.77 -12.29 -6.17
CA ASN A 86 -5.40 -12.17 -4.85
C ASN A 86 -4.35 -12.06 -3.72
N ALA A 87 -4.82 -11.98 -2.48
CA ALA A 87 -3.96 -11.81 -1.31
C ALA A 87 -3.05 -13.01 -1.03
N ASP A 88 -3.55 -14.23 -1.23
CA ASP A 88 -2.76 -15.45 -1.00
C ASP A 88 -1.65 -15.59 -2.04
N ALA A 89 -1.96 -15.33 -3.32
CA ALA A 89 -0.97 -15.27 -4.38
C ALA A 89 0.08 -14.18 -4.11
N ASN A 90 -0.32 -13.02 -3.58
CA ASN A 90 0.63 -11.97 -3.19
C ASN A 90 1.53 -12.41 -2.02
N GLY A 91 1.00 -13.21 -1.09
CA GLY A 91 1.77 -13.86 -0.03
C GLY A 91 2.85 -14.79 -0.60
N ALA A 92 2.45 -15.74 -1.43
CA ALA A 92 3.38 -16.70 -2.07
C ALA A 92 4.44 -15.99 -2.93
N TYR A 93 4.02 -15.01 -3.72
CA TYR A 93 4.90 -14.17 -4.55
C TYR A 93 5.99 -13.47 -3.71
N ASN A 94 5.62 -12.86 -2.59
CA ASN A 94 6.57 -12.14 -1.74
C ASN A 94 7.45 -13.09 -0.90
N ILE A 95 6.97 -14.30 -0.57
CA ILE A 95 7.81 -15.36 0.01
C ILE A 95 8.92 -15.74 -0.98
N ALA A 96 8.58 -16.01 -2.25
CA ALA A 96 9.55 -16.34 -3.28
C ALA A 96 10.57 -15.20 -3.50
N ARG A 97 10.10 -13.94 -3.51
CA ARG A 97 10.99 -12.76 -3.61
C ARG A 97 11.93 -12.59 -2.43
N LYS A 98 11.54 -12.96 -1.21
CA LYS A 98 12.48 -13.03 -0.07
C LYS A 98 13.55 -14.10 -0.31
N GLY A 99 13.19 -15.23 -0.90
CA GLY A 99 14.16 -16.23 -1.37
C GLY A 99 15.13 -15.66 -2.40
N LEU A 100 14.63 -14.92 -3.39
CA LEU A 100 15.46 -14.22 -4.37
C LEU A 100 16.42 -13.22 -3.71
N MET A 101 15.95 -12.46 -2.72
CA MET A 101 16.79 -11.55 -1.94
C MET A 101 17.95 -12.29 -1.25
N LEU A 102 17.68 -13.47 -0.65
CA LEU A 102 18.71 -14.29 -0.02
C LEU A 102 19.72 -14.84 -1.03
N ILE A 103 19.26 -15.34 -2.18
CA ILE A 103 20.14 -15.83 -3.25
C ILE A 103 21.13 -14.75 -3.70
N ARG A 104 20.68 -13.48 -3.79
CA ARG A 104 21.57 -12.37 -4.13
C ARG A 104 22.63 -12.12 -3.06
N GLN A 105 22.24 -12.12 -1.78
CA GLN A 105 23.19 -11.99 -0.68
C GLN A 105 24.24 -13.11 -0.69
N ILE A 106 23.86 -14.34 -1.10
CA ILE A 106 24.79 -15.46 -1.29
C ILE A 106 25.76 -15.17 -2.44
N LYS A 107 25.26 -14.71 -3.60
CA LYS A 107 26.09 -14.38 -4.77
C LYS A 107 27.07 -13.23 -4.51
N GLU A 108 26.71 -12.28 -3.66
CA GLU A 108 27.53 -11.13 -3.29
C GLU A 108 28.54 -11.44 -2.18
N ALA A 109 28.41 -12.59 -1.51
CA ALA A 109 29.30 -12.96 -0.40
C ALA A 109 30.68 -13.38 -0.89
N LYS A 110 31.72 -12.80 -0.30
CA LYS A 110 33.13 -13.19 -0.54
C LYS A 110 33.46 -14.59 -0.02
N GLU A 111 32.82 -14.98 1.09
CA GLU A 111 33.00 -16.29 1.73
C GLU A 111 31.64 -16.91 2.07
N LEU A 112 31.28 -17.99 1.37
CA LEU A 112 29.97 -18.65 1.53
C LEU A 112 29.73 -19.19 2.95
N GLY A 113 30.78 -19.58 3.67
CA GLY A 113 30.66 -20.07 5.05
C GLY A 113 30.35 -18.99 6.10
N LYS A 114 30.40 -17.70 5.73
CA LYS A 114 30.23 -16.57 6.66
C LYS A 114 29.11 -15.61 6.24
N VAL A 115 28.22 -16.02 5.33
CA VAL A 115 27.12 -15.16 4.89
C VAL A 115 26.21 -14.83 6.08
N LYS A 116 26.13 -13.55 6.43
CA LYS A 116 25.13 -13.04 7.38
C LYS A 116 23.94 -12.53 6.58
N TYR A 117 22.83 -13.26 6.66
CA TYR A 117 21.61 -12.89 5.96
C TYR A 117 20.93 -11.70 6.64
N ASP A 118 20.56 -10.68 5.87
CA ASP A 118 19.67 -9.60 6.32
C ASP A 118 18.28 -9.80 5.73
N ILE A 119 17.35 -10.24 6.57
CA ILE A 119 15.92 -10.35 6.26
C ILE A 119 15.07 -9.39 7.09
N SER A 120 15.69 -8.35 7.64
CA SER A 120 14.99 -7.34 8.42
C SER A 120 13.86 -6.69 7.60
N ASN A 121 12.84 -6.17 8.27
CA ASN A 121 11.76 -5.45 7.60
C ASN A 121 12.29 -4.29 6.75
N LYS A 122 13.33 -3.60 7.24
CA LYS A 122 13.98 -2.50 6.51
C LYS A 122 14.61 -3.01 5.21
N ALA A 123 15.39 -4.09 5.27
CA ALA A 123 16.04 -4.66 4.10
C ALA A 123 15.01 -5.18 3.08
N TRP A 124 13.99 -5.89 3.56
CA TRP A 124 12.91 -6.38 2.71
C TRP A 124 12.15 -5.24 2.01
N LEU A 125 11.77 -4.18 2.73
CA LEU A 125 11.06 -3.05 2.12
C LEU A 125 11.92 -2.36 1.06
N ASN A 126 13.22 -2.16 1.33
CA ASN A 126 14.14 -1.58 0.35
C ASN A 126 14.27 -2.48 -0.89
N PHE A 127 14.50 -3.77 -0.71
CA PHE A 127 14.57 -4.74 -1.81
C PHE A 127 13.27 -4.77 -2.63
N ALA A 128 12.12 -4.75 -1.94
CA ALA A 128 10.82 -4.85 -2.57
C ALA A 128 10.46 -3.62 -3.41
N GLN A 129 10.92 -2.43 -2.99
CA GLN A 129 10.66 -1.14 -3.63
C GLN A 129 11.68 -0.81 -4.74
N GLN A 130 12.98 -1.00 -4.49
CA GLN A 130 14.04 -0.69 -5.45
C GLN A 130 14.12 -1.70 -6.59
N LYS A 131 13.59 -2.92 -6.39
CA LYS A 131 13.49 -3.98 -7.41
C LYS A 131 14.85 -4.24 -8.12
N PRO A 132 15.97 -4.45 -7.39
CA PRO A 132 17.30 -4.54 -7.99
C PRO A 132 17.47 -5.72 -8.97
N TYR A 133 16.57 -6.69 -8.93
CA TYR A 133 16.52 -7.86 -9.80
C TYR A 133 15.87 -7.61 -11.18
N LYS A 134 15.37 -6.39 -11.45
CA LYS A 134 14.81 -6.05 -12.77
C LYS A 134 15.87 -5.66 -13.81
N ASN A 135 17.10 -5.36 -13.37
CA ASN A 135 18.17 -4.81 -14.20
C ASN A 135 19.31 -5.84 -14.44
N GLU A 136 19.02 -7.12 -14.27
CA GLU A 136 19.91 -8.27 -14.54
C GLU A 136 19.41 -9.04 -15.75
#